data_AF-A0A2U3I227-F1
#
_entry.id   AF-A0A2U3I227-F1
#
_cell.length_a   1.000
_cell.length_b   1.000
_cell.length_c   1.000
_cell.angle_alpha   90.00
_cell.angle_beta   90.00
_cell.angle_gamma   90.00
#
_symmetry.space_group_name_H-M   'P 1'
#
loop_
_entity.id
_entity.type
_entity.pdbx_description
1 polymer ?
#
loop_
_entity_poly.entity_id
_entity_poly.type
_entity_poly.pdbx_seq_one_letter_code
_entity_poly.pdbx_strand_id
1 'polypeptide(L)' 'MAESDPYLDVVMNGTKEELDRFLAFFLHECPTSMIPTRQQVLQWVDALEKRGPEFASDAAACRLIVSDDGGLKSQD' A
#
# COMPACT_ATOMS: atom_id res chain seq x y z
N MET A 1 3.49 13.37 -16.89
CA MET A 1 2.16 12.74 -16.73
C MET A 1 2.21 12.03 -15.40
N ALA A 2 1.32 12.36 -14.46
CA ALA A 2 1.21 11.54 -13.25
C ALA A 2 0.72 10.17 -13.71
N GLU A 3 1.57 9.16 -13.60
CA GLU A 3 1.15 7.77 -13.75
C GLU A 3 0.09 7.55 -12.68
N SER A 4 -1.18 7.57 -13.09
CA SER A 4 -2.30 7.31 -12.21
C SER A 4 -2.12 5.90 -11.67
N ASP A 5 -1.72 5.81 -10.42
CA ASP A 5 -1.59 4.55 -9.72
C ASP A 5 -2.94 3.80 -9.84
N PRO A 6 -2.97 2.62 -10.50
CA PRO A 6 -4.22 1.94 -10.80
C PRO A 6 -4.93 1.42 -9.54
N TYR A 7 -4.24 1.45 -8.42
CA TYR A 7 -4.70 0.97 -7.12
C TYR A 7 -5.17 2.11 -6.21
N LEU A 8 -4.83 3.35 -6.53
CA LEU A 8 -5.17 4.53 -5.73
C LEU A 8 -6.69 4.69 -5.61
N ASP A 9 -7.44 4.31 -6.64
CA ASP A 9 -8.89 4.30 -6.60
C ASP A 9 -9.43 3.31 -5.56
N VAL A 10 -8.87 2.09 -5.46
CA VAL A 10 -9.23 1.12 -4.42
C VAL A 10 -8.86 1.66 -3.03
N VAL A 11 -7.72 2.33 -2.91
CA VAL A 11 -7.28 2.90 -1.64
C VAL A 11 -8.16 4.09 -1.19
N MET A 12 -8.61 4.92 -2.14
CA MET A 12 -9.40 6.13 -1.88
C MET A 12 -10.91 5.92 -1.87
N ASN A 13 -11.43 4.97 -2.66
CA ASN A 13 -12.86 4.73 -2.87
C ASN A 13 -13.32 3.31 -2.52
N GLY A 14 -12.41 2.33 -2.45
CA GLY A 14 -12.74 0.94 -2.10
C GLY A 14 -13.22 0.76 -0.66
N THR A 15 -13.97 -0.31 -0.41
CA THR A 15 -14.43 -0.65 0.95
C THR A 15 -13.28 -1.15 1.85
N LYS A 16 -13.50 -1.19 3.16
CA LYS A 16 -12.48 -1.72 4.10
C LYS A 16 -12.11 -3.17 3.78
N GLU A 17 -13.06 -4.02 3.39
CA GLU A 17 -12.77 -5.39 2.95
C GLU A 17 -11.97 -5.46 1.65
N GLU A 18 -12.27 -4.59 0.68
CA GLU A 18 -11.49 -4.54 -0.57
C GLU A 18 -10.05 -4.07 -0.30
N LEU A 19 -9.89 -3.06 0.55
CA LEU A 19 -8.58 -2.59 0.97
C LEU A 19 -7.81 -3.67 1.73
N ASP A 20 -8.46 -4.37 2.67
CA ASP A 20 -7.83 -5.41 3.48
C ASP A 20 -7.35 -6.58 2.60
N ARG A 21 -8.20 -7.05 1.67
CA ARG A 21 -7.82 -8.07 0.68
C ARG A 21 -6.72 -7.60 -0.25
N PHE A 22 -6.78 -6.34 -0.68
CA PHE A 22 -5.76 -5.73 -1.53
C PHE A 22 -4.41 -5.69 -0.81
N LEU A 23 -4.36 -5.15 0.41
CA LEU A 23 -3.16 -5.10 1.22
C LEU A 23 -2.64 -6.49 1.57
N ALA A 24 -3.53 -7.43 1.91
CA ALA A 24 -3.15 -8.82 2.17
C ALA A 24 -2.52 -9.49 0.94
N PHE A 25 -3.09 -9.29 -0.26
CA PHE A 25 -2.52 -9.80 -1.51
C PHE A 25 -1.13 -9.20 -1.78
N PHE A 26 -0.97 -7.90 -1.54
CA PHE A 26 0.34 -7.22 -1.68
C PHE A 26 1.36 -7.67 -0.63
N LEU A 27 0.93 -7.96 0.59
CA LEU A 27 1.83 -8.37 1.67
C LEU A 27 2.22 -9.86 1.58
N HIS A 28 1.35 -10.72 1.05
CA HIS A 28 1.53 -12.17 1.08
C HIS A 28 1.80 -12.83 -0.27
N GLU A 29 1.27 -12.31 -1.37
CA GLU A 29 1.29 -12.98 -2.68
C GLU A 29 2.01 -12.19 -3.77
N CYS A 30 2.69 -11.09 -3.45
CA CYS A 30 3.21 -10.16 -4.45
C CYS A 30 4.26 -10.79 -5.37
N PRO A 31 4.00 -10.92 -6.70
CA PRO A 31 5.06 -11.15 -7.65
C PRO A 31 5.90 -9.87 -7.79
N THR A 32 7.22 -10.00 -7.87
CA THR A 32 8.21 -8.89 -7.89
C THR A 32 7.91 -7.80 -8.93
N SER A 33 7.13 -8.12 -9.96
CA SER A 33 6.73 -7.21 -11.03
C SER A 33 5.54 -6.30 -10.69
N MET A 34 4.87 -6.50 -9.56
CA MET A 34 3.71 -5.72 -9.12
C MET A 34 3.97 -4.94 -7.82
N ILE A 35 5.23 -4.90 -7.36
CA ILE A 35 5.60 -4.16 -6.15
C ILE A 35 5.35 -2.66 -6.42
N PRO A 36 4.51 -1.99 -5.61
CA PRO A 36 4.21 -0.59 -5.78
C PRO A 36 5.46 0.21 -5.40
N THR A 37 5.74 1.27 -6.15
CA THR A 37 6.88 2.13 -5.84
C THR A 37 6.69 2.84 -4.51
N ARG A 38 7.80 3.22 -3.87
CA ARG A 38 7.81 3.99 -2.62
C ARG A 38 6.87 5.20 -2.67
N GLN A 39 6.84 5.89 -3.80
CA GLN A 39 6.00 7.07 -4.00
C GLN A 39 4.50 6.71 -4.03
N GLN A 40 4.12 5.61 -4.69
CA GLN A 40 2.74 5.12 -4.71
C GLN A 40 2.26 4.74 -3.31
N VAL A 41 3.08 4.01 -2.55
CA VAL A 41 2.71 3.62 -1.18
C VAL A 41 2.59 4.84 -0.26
N LEU A 42 3.43 5.87 -0.43
CA LEU A 42 3.26 7.13 0.31
C LEU A 42 1.95 7.84 -0.03
N GLN A 43 1.49 7.78 -1.29
CA GLN A 43 0.17 8.29 -1.68
C GLN A 43 -0.96 7.48 -1.03
N TRP A 44 -0.79 6.17 -0.88
CA TRP A 44 -1.77 5.32 -0.20
C TRP A 44 -1.88 5.68 1.29
N VAL A 45 -0.74 5.87 1.96
CA VAL A 45 -0.69 6.31 3.36
C VAL A 45 -1.46 7.61 3.57
N ASP A 46 -1.19 8.63 2.74
CA ASP A 46 -1.87 9.92 2.81
C ASP A 46 -3.38 9.79 2.54
N ALA A 47 -3.76 8.95 1.57
CA ALA A 47 -5.17 8.67 1.27
C ALA A 47 -5.90 7.97 2.44
N LEU A 48 -5.25 7.00 3.08
CA LEU A 48 -5.82 6.25 4.21
C LEU A 48 -5.94 7.12 5.46
N GLU A 49 -4.94 7.96 5.75
CA GLU A 49 -5.01 8.93 6.85
C GLU A 49 -6.13 9.94 6.65
N LYS A 50 -6.41 10.36 5.41
CA LYS A 50 -7.51 11.26 5.07
C LYS A 50 -8.89 10.62 5.17
N ARG A 51 -9.00 9.30 4.98
CA ARG A 51 -10.28 8.58 5.07
C ARG A 51 -10.81 8.50 6.49
N GLY A 52 -9.93 8.29 7.46
CA GLY A 52 -10.33 8.29 8.87
C GLY A 52 -9.50 7.34 9.74
N PRO A 53 -9.69 7.40 11.06
CA PRO A 53 -8.88 6.66 12.02
C PRO A 53 -9.03 5.13 11.91
N GLU A 54 -10.12 4.63 11.33
CA GLU A 54 -10.33 3.18 11.10
C GLU A 54 -9.34 2.57 10.11
N PHE A 55 -8.69 3.39 9.29
CA PHE A 55 -7.66 3.01 8.31
C PHE A 55 -6.24 3.35 8.77
N ALA A 56 -6.08 3.89 9.98
CA ALA A 56 -4.77 4.30 10.50
C ALA A 56 -3.80 3.10 10.64
N SER A 57 -4.32 1.93 11.02
CA SER A 57 -3.54 0.69 11.08
C SER A 57 -3.05 0.24 9.69
N ASP A 58 -3.89 0.38 8.68
CA ASP A 58 -3.58 0.06 7.29
C ASP A 58 -2.51 1.03 6.72
N ALA A 59 -2.63 2.32 7.03
CA ALA A 59 -1.64 3.33 6.70
C ALA A 59 -0.28 3.06 7.37
N ALA A 60 -0.29 2.64 8.64
CA ALA A 60 0.92 2.27 9.37
C ALA A 60 1.62 1.05 8.72
N ALA A 61 0.86 0.03 8.33
CA ALA A 61 1.40 -1.13 7.60
C ALA A 61 2.06 -0.71 6.28
N CYS A 62 1.41 0.17 5.51
CA CYS A 62 1.99 0.73 4.28
C CYS A 62 3.30 1.51 4.54
N ARG A 63 3.36 2.30 5.61
CA ARG A 63 4.59 3.02 6.00
C ARG A 63 5.72 2.07 6.39
N LEU A 64 5.41 0.94 7.03
CA LEU A 64 6.41 -0.06 7.38
C LEU A 64 7.05 -0.64 6.12
N ILE A 65 6.28 -0.95 5.07
CA ILE A 65 6.81 -1.43 3.78
C ILE A 65 7.78 -0.41 3.16
N VAL A 66 7.43 0.88 3.19
CA VAL A 66 8.24 1.98 2.64
C VAL A 66 9.49 2.30 3.47
N SER A 67 9.42 2.07 4.78
CA SER A 67 10.52 2.31 5.71
C SER A 67 11.46 1.12 5.76
N ASP A 68 10.95 -0.09 5.48
CA ASP A 68 11.69 -1.34 5.31
C ASP A 68 12.21 -1.54 3.88
N ASP A 69 12.41 -0.45 3.12
CA ASP A 69 13.34 -0.42 1.97
C ASP A 69 14.82 -0.48 2.45
N GLY A 70 15.05 -1.09 3.61
CA GLY A 70 16.33 -1.62 4.10
C GLY A 70 16.22 -3.09 4.53
N GLY A 71 15.08 -3.75 4.29
CA GLY A 71 14.75 -5.10 4.75
C GLY A 71 13.99 -5.94 3.73
N LEU A 72 13.86 -5.49 2.47
CA LEU A 72 13.51 -6.38 1.35
C LEU A 72 14.59 -7.46 1.29
N LYS A 73 14.28 -8.61 1.91
CA LYS A 73 15.13 -9.79 2.06
C LYS A 73 16.11 -9.90 0.89
N SER A 74 17.40 -9.81 1.21
CA SER A 74 18.42 -10.57 0.49
C SER A 74 17.89 -11.99 0.37
N GLN A 75 17.41 -12.34 -0.82
CA GLN A 75 17.16 -13.72 -1.18
C GLN A 75 18.56 -14.29 -1.44
N ASP A 76 19.07 -15.03 -0.45
CA ASP A 76 20.24 -15.92 -0.63
C ASP A 76 19.86 -17.07 -1.58
#